data_AF-A0A2X2VSK6-F1
#
_entry.id   AF-A0A2X2VSK6-F1
#
_cell.length_a   1.000
_cell.length_b   1.000
_cell.length_c   1.000
_cell.angle_alpha   90.00
_cell.angle_beta   90.00
_cell.angle_gamma   90.00
#
_symmetry.space_group_name_H-M   'P 1'
#
loop_
_entity.id
_entity.type
_entity.pdbx_description
1 polymer ?
#
loop_
_entity_poly.entity_id
_entity_poly.type
_entity_poly.pdbx_seq_one_letter_code
_entity_poly.pdbx_strand_id
1 'polypeptide(L)'
;MKTIESILKDYVTNPFYMNADNVIDKDRLMLKAIVHDIMKIKEYDFDGIIRRKDIKMDHLVLGAAYIRQINVEMGNPLTEEDLDDICYSILAHHGEYGNFEPKGIEDVLLNMADIVDSQIVNAIENKI
;
A
#
# COMPACT_ATOMS: atom_id res chain seq x y z
N MET A 1 -30.47 -9.61 -5.80
CA MET A 1 -31.45 -9.90 -4.73
C MET A 1 -30.79 -10.48 -3.48
N LYS A 2 -29.98 -11.56 -3.56
CA LYS A 2 -29.27 -12.12 -2.39
C LYS A 2 -28.38 -11.11 -1.65
N THR A 3 -27.71 -10.21 -2.37
CA THR A 3 -26.86 -9.14 -1.81
C THR A 3 -27.62 -8.19 -0.88
N ILE A 4 -28.83 -7.77 -1.28
CA ILE A 4 -29.66 -6.84 -0.50
C ILE A 4 -30.24 -7.57 0.73
N GLU A 5 -30.66 -8.82 0.58
CA GLU A 5 -31.17 -9.62 1.69
C GLU A 5 -30.10 -9.90 2.75
N SER A 6 -28.86 -10.22 2.34
CA SER A 6 -27.73 -10.41 3.25
C SER A 6 -27.39 -9.12 4.01
N ILE A 7 -27.33 -7.98 3.31
CA ILE A 7 -27.09 -6.67 3.93
C ILE A 7 -28.20 -6.35 4.93
N LEU A 8 -29.48 -6.52 4.58
CA LEU A 8 -30.59 -6.17 5.48
C LEU A 8 -30.68 -7.07 6.72
N LYS A 9 -30.35 -8.36 6.58
CA LYS A 9 -30.45 -9.32 7.68
C LYS A 9 -29.30 -9.18 8.67
N ASP A 10 -28.09 -8.98 8.16
CA ASP A 10 -26.86 -9.06 8.94
C ASP A 10 -26.09 -7.74 8.96
N TYR A 11 -26.68 -6.59 8.59
CA TYR A 11 -25.99 -5.29 8.45
C TYR A 11 -25.08 -4.92 9.63
N VAL A 12 -25.58 -5.17 10.85
CA VAL A 12 -24.89 -4.78 12.09
C VAL A 12 -23.66 -5.66 12.34
N THR A 13 -23.70 -6.93 11.93
CA THR A 13 -22.64 -7.92 12.18
C THR A 13 -21.72 -8.12 10.97
N ASN A 14 -22.25 -7.95 9.77
CA ASN A 14 -21.55 -7.96 8.50
C ASN A 14 -22.28 -7.06 7.49
N PRO A 15 -21.92 -5.76 7.41
CA PRO A 15 -22.55 -4.83 6.47
C PRO A 15 -22.24 -5.14 5.00
N PHE A 16 -21.35 -6.09 4.74
CA PHE A 16 -20.89 -6.48 3.42
C PHE A 16 -21.50 -7.82 2.98
N TYR A 17 -21.70 -7.97 1.68
CA TYR A 17 -22.13 -9.24 1.10
C TYR A 17 -21.08 -10.35 1.26
N MET A 18 -19.79 -9.99 1.34
CA MET A 18 -18.67 -10.90 1.56
C MET A 18 -18.00 -10.58 2.89
N ASN A 19 -17.53 -11.60 3.62
CA ASN A 19 -16.69 -11.38 4.80
C ASN A 19 -15.34 -10.80 4.35
N ALA A 20 -14.89 -9.73 5.01
CA ALA A 20 -13.59 -9.10 4.81
C ALA A 20 -12.44 -10.09 4.92
N ASP A 21 -12.52 -11.08 5.82
CA ASP A 21 -11.50 -12.13 6.01
C ASP A 21 -11.29 -13.00 4.76
N ASN A 22 -12.27 -13.03 3.85
CA ASN A 22 -12.16 -13.81 2.61
C ASN A 22 -11.54 -13.01 1.45
N VAL A 23 -11.33 -11.70 1.63
CA VAL A 23 -10.88 -10.79 0.55
C VAL A 23 -9.65 -9.96 0.94
N ILE A 24 -9.27 -9.96 2.21
CA ILE A 24 -8.07 -9.30 2.72
C ILE A 24 -7.12 -10.38 3.24
N ASP A 25 -5.93 -10.45 2.66
CA ASP A 25 -4.80 -11.14 3.27
C ASP A 25 -4.07 -10.17 4.19
N LYS A 26 -4.16 -10.41 5.50
CA LYS A 26 -3.55 -9.54 6.51
C LYS A 26 -2.03 -9.51 6.39
N ASP A 27 -1.38 -10.64 6.13
CA ASP A 27 0.08 -10.71 6.10
C ASP A 27 0.61 -10.00 4.85
N ARG A 28 -0.07 -10.16 3.71
CA ARG A 28 0.24 -9.41 2.49
C ARG A 28 0.01 -7.91 2.67
N LEU A 29 -1.10 -7.50 3.28
CA LEU A 29 -1.36 -6.07 3.58
C LEU A 29 -0.28 -5.47 4.49
N MET A 30 0.13 -6.20 5.53
CA MET A 30 1.21 -5.77 6.42
C MET A 30 2.54 -5.65 5.68
N LEU A 31 2.86 -6.62 4.80
CA LEU A 31 4.05 -6.55 3.96
C LEU A 31 4.02 -5.31 3.05
N LYS A 32 2.91 -5.07 2.35
CA LYS A 32 2.70 -3.87 1.52
C LYS A 32 2.95 -2.59 2.32
N ALA A 33 2.39 -2.48 3.53
CA ALA A 33 2.58 -1.34 4.42
C ALA A 33 4.04 -1.14 4.84
N ILE A 34 4.79 -2.21 5.09
CA ILE A 34 6.22 -2.11 5.44
C ILE A 34 7.06 -1.65 4.26
N VAL A 35 6.73 -2.06 3.04
CA VAL A 35 7.61 -1.89 1.87
C VAL A 35 7.22 -0.77 0.91
N HIS A 36 6.03 -0.17 1.05
CA HIS A 36 5.50 0.80 0.08
C HIS A 36 6.49 1.92 -0.28
N ASP A 37 7.28 2.36 0.71
CA ASP A 37 8.23 3.46 0.60
C ASP A 37 9.72 3.05 0.72
N ILE A 38 10.01 1.75 0.69
CA ILE A 38 11.35 1.21 1.01
C ILE A 38 12.49 1.83 0.18
N MET A 39 12.18 2.30 -1.03
CA MET A 39 13.16 2.89 -1.95
C MET A 39 13.27 4.42 -1.87
N LYS A 40 12.62 5.09 -0.91
CA LYS A 40 12.88 6.52 -0.62
C LYS A 40 14.35 6.80 -0.33
N ILE A 41 15.08 5.81 0.21
CA ILE A 41 16.54 5.89 0.43
C ILE A 41 17.36 6.06 -0.87
N LYS A 42 16.81 5.65 -2.02
CA LYS A 42 17.44 5.85 -3.33
C LYS A 42 17.03 7.16 -3.97
N GLU A 43 15.86 7.71 -3.65
CA GLU A 43 15.37 8.98 -4.18
C GLU A 43 15.82 10.20 -3.37
N TYR A 44 15.99 10.05 -2.06
CA TYR A 44 16.33 11.13 -1.16
C TYR A 44 17.67 10.90 -0.48
N ASP A 45 18.35 12.00 -0.15
CA ASP A 45 19.43 12.08 0.82
C ASP A 45 18.93 12.73 2.10
N PHE A 46 19.49 12.30 3.23
CA PHE A 46 19.24 12.88 4.53
C PHE A 46 20.57 13.27 5.18
N ASP A 47 20.81 14.58 5.27
CA ASP A 47 21.93 15.18 6.01
C ASP A 47 21.42 16.42 6.75
N GLY A 48 20.71 16.17 7.85
CA GLY A 48 19.97 17.19 8.63
C GLY A 48 18.71 17.72 7.95
N ILE A 49 18.64 17.67 6.61
CA ILE A 49 17.45 17.98 5.81
C ILE A 49 17.28 16.93 4.70
N ILE A 50 16.02 16.66 4.36
CA ILE A 50 15.66 15.77 3.26
C ILE A 50 15.82 16.52 1.94
N ARG A 51 16.62 15.96 1.02
CA ARG A 51 16.82 16.50 -0.33
C ARG A 51 16.61 15.42 -1.37
N ARG A 52 15.91 15.76 -2.45
CA ARG A 52 15.76 14.85 -3.59
C ARG A 52 17.06 14.77 -4.39
N LYS A 53 17.47 13.56 -4.76
CA LYS A 53 18.62 13.28 -5.64
C LYS A 53 18.30 13.64 -7.09
N ASP A 54 19.34 13.88 -7.88
CA ASP A 54 19.22 14.08 -9.33
C ASP A 54 19.07 12.73 -10.06
N ILE A 55 17.93 12.07 -9.84
CA ILE A 55 17.55 10.83 -10.52
C ILE A 55 16.17 10.98 -11.19
N LYS A 56 15.94 10.20 -12.24
CA LYS A 56 14.68 10.25 -13.01
C LYS A 56 13.63 9.24 -12.54
N MET A 57 14.06 8.10 -12.01
CA MET A 57 13.18 7.06 -11.50
C MET A 57 12.88 7.35 -10.03
N ASP A 58 11.61 7.38 -9.67
CA ASP A 58 11.16 7.60 -8.30
C ASP A 58 11.22 6.32 -7.45
N HIS A 59 11.00 6.47 -6.16
CA HIS A 59 10.94 5.35 -5.22
C HIS A 59 9.83 4.33 -5.54
N LEU A 60 8.76 4.71 -6.24
CA LEU A 60 7.66 3.81 -6.59
C LEU A 60 8.11 2.76 -7.60
N VAL A 61 8.66 3.23 -8.74
CA VAL A 61 9.16 2.35 -9.80
C VAL A 61 10.36 1.53 -9.29
N LEU A 62 11.26 2.17 -8.55
CA LEU A 62 12.40 1.48 -7.93
C LEU A 62 11.94 0.45 -6.90
N GLY A 63 10.90 0.73 -6.11
CA GLY A 63 10.32 -0.15 -5.10
C GLY A 63 9.73 -1.41 -5.71
N ALA A 64 8.86 -1.25 -6.72
CA ALA A 64 8.28 -2.38 -7.45
C ALA A 64 9.36 -3.28 -8.08
N ALA A 65 10.39 -2.68 -8.69
CA ALA A 65 11.51 -3.45 -9.23
C ALA A 65 12.31 -4.17 -8.14
N TYR A 66 12.53 -3.52 -7.00
CA TYR A 66 13.32 -4.04 -5.89
C TYR A 66 12.64 -5.23 -5.19
N ILE A 67 11.32 -5.20 -5.01
CA ILE A 67 10.58 -6.33 -4.43
C ILE A 67 10.72 -7.60 -5.29
N ARG A 68 10.63 -7.47 -6.61
CA ARG A 68 10.85 -8.61 -7.52
C ARG A 68 12.28 -9.14 -7.40
N GLN A 69 13.27 -8.27 -7.31
CA GLN A 69 14.66 -8.67 -7.11
C GLN A 69 14.86 -9.42 -5.77
N ILE A 70 14.37 -8.87 -4.65
CA ILE A 70 14.48 -9.51 -3.34
C ILE A 70 13.81 -10.88 -3.34
N ASN A 71 12.65 -11.03 -3.97
CA ASN A 71 11.97 -12.33 -4.03
C ASN A 71 12.87 -13.40 -4.65
N VAL A 72 13.56 -13.07 -5.75
CA VAL A 72 14.53 -13.97 -6.39
C VAL A 72 15.71 -14.29 -5.46
N GLU A 73 16.28 -13.27 -4.81
CA GLU A 73 17.40 -13.43 -3.87
C GLU A 73 17.04 -14.32 -2.67
N MET A 74 15.77 -14.29 -2.24
CA MET A 74 15.24 -15.06 -1.13
C MET A 74 14.74 -16.46 -1.53
N GLY A 75 14.93 -16.88 -2.78
CA GLY A 75 14.52 -18.21 -3.26
C GLY A 75 13.04 -18.30 -3.67
N ASN A 76 12.44 -17.19 -4.09
CA ASN A 76 11.06 -17.05 -4.56
C ASN A 76 9.99 -17.49 -3.55
N PRO A 77 9.95 -16.92 -2.33
CA PRO A 77 8.91 -17.23 -1.36
C PRO A 77 7.51 -16.73 -1.78
N LEU A 78 7.41 -15.69 -2.61
CA LEU A 78 6.15 -15.12 -3.09
C LEU A 78 5.84 -15.64 -4.49
N THR A 79 4.55 -15.86 -4.76
CA THR A 79 4.06 -16.21 -6.09
C THR A 79 4.10 -15.01 -7.03
N GLU A 80 3.98 -15.23 -8.35
CA GLU A 80 3.87 -14.11 -9.30
C GLU A 80 2.61 -13.26 -9.08
N GLU A 81 1.52 -13.86 -8.58
CA GLU A 81 0.29 -13.13 -8.24
C GLU A 81 0.52 -12.22 -7.03
N ASP A 82 1.19 -12.72 -5.98
CA ASP A 82 1.57 -11.90 -4.83
C ASP A 82 2.49 -10.76 -5.25
N LEU A 83 3.47 -11.03 -6.11
CA LEU A 83 4.38 -10.00 -6.62
C LEU A 83 3.66 -8.94 -7.44
N ASP A 84 2.73 -9.34 -8.32
CA ASP A 84 1.95 -8.40 -9.11
C ASP A 84 1.13 -7.47 -8.20
N ASP A 85 0.43 -8.05 -7.22
CA ASP A 85 -0.42 -7.34 -6.28
C ASP A 85 0.39 -6.41 -5.35
N ILE A 86 1.49 -6.88 -4.76
CA ILE A 86 2.37 -6.06 -3.91
C ILE A 86 3.03 -4.94 -4.72
N CYS A 87 3.53 -5.23 -5.92
CA CYS A 87 4.16 -4.21 -6.78
C CYS A 87 3.13 -3.16 -7.22
N TYR A 88 1.90 -3.57 -7.54
CA TYR A 88 0.84 -2.63 -7.90
C TYR A 88 0.48 -1.74 -6.72
N SER A 89 0.35 -2.29 -5.50
CA SER A 89 0.11 -1.48 -4.30
C SER A 89 1.19 -0.43 -4.09
N ILE A 90 2.48 -0.77 -4.29
CA ILE A 90 3.58 0.21 -4.22
C ILE A 90 3.34 1.33 -5.23
N LEU A 91 2.98 1.02 -6.48
CA LEU A 91 2.77 2.04 -7.51
C LEU A 91 1.55 2.92 -7.25
N ALA A 92 0.51 2.37 -6.62
CA ALA A 92 -0.80 3.00 -6.45
C ALA A 92 -1.06 3.61 -5.07
N HIS A 93 -0.15 3.44 -4.10
CA HIS A 93 -0.44 3.82 -2.71
C HIS A 93 -0.67 5.32 -2.49
N HIS A 94 -0.16 6.19 -3.36
CA HIS A 94 -0.46 7.63 -3.31
C HIS A 94 -1.88 8.00 -3.75
N GLY A 95 -2.62 7.07 -4.35
CA GLY A 95 -3.99 7.29 -4.82
C GLY A 95 -4.13 8.51 -5.72
N GLU A 96 -5.06 9.41 -5.37
CA GLU A 96 -5.35 10.64 -6.13
C GLU A 96 -4.13 11.57 -6.30
N TYR A 97 -3.09 11.41 -5.47
CA TYR A 97 -1.84 12.17 -5.55
C TYR A 97 -0.76 11.48 -6.41
N GLY A 98 -1.04 10.28 -6.91
CA GLY A 98 -0.14 9.46 -7.71
C GLY A 98 -0.55 9.35 -9.19
N ASN A 99 0.20 8.52 -9.92
CA ASN A 99 -0.11 8.19 -11.32
C ASN A 99 -1.02 6.96 -11.47
N PHE A 100 -1.23 6.21 -10.38
CA PHE A 100 -1.99 4.98 -10.36
C PHE A 100 -3.01 5.02 -9.22
N GLU A 101 -4.22 4.55 -9.51
CA GLU A 101 -5.31 4.48 -8.54
C GLU A 101 -5.37 3.09 -7.87
N PRO A 102 -5.75 3.02 -6.58
CA PRO A 102 -5.99 1.76 -5.88
C PRO A 102 -7.02 0.91 -6.61
N LYS A 103 -6.76 -0.38 -6.79
CA LYS A 103 -7.67 -1.31 -7.50
C LYS A 103 -8.23 -2.39 -6.58
N GLY A 104 -7.45 -2.84 -5.62
CA GLY A 104 -7.84 -3.83 -4.62
C GLY A 104 -8.25 -3.20 -3.29
N ILE A 105 -8.95 -3.99 -2.46
CA ILE A 105 -9.30 -3.56 -1.09
C ILE A 105 -8.05 -3.28 -0.26
N GLU A 106 -6.99 -4.06 -0.44
CA GLU A 106 -5.70 -3.86 0.24
C GLU A 106 -5.00 -2.58 -0.21
N ASP A 107 -5.10 -2.22 -1.50
CA ASP A 107 -4.55 -0.94 -2.00
C ASP A 107 -5.28 0.25 -1.38
N VAL A 108 -6.61 0.16 -1.30
CA VAL A 108 -7.45 1.19 -0.69
C VAL A 108 -7.10 1.34 0.79
N LEU A 109 -6.94 0.22 1.50
CA LEU A 109 -6.54 0.24 2.91
C LEU A 109 -5.14 0.84 3.11
N LEU A 110 -4.18 0.47 2.26
CA LEU A 110 -2.82 1.02 2.30
C LEU A 110 -2.82 2.53 2.06
N ASN A 111 -3.48 3.00 0.99
CA ASN A 111 -3.59 4.43 0.67
C ASN A 111 -4.22 5.23 1.83
N MET A 112 -5.34 4.73 2.38
CA MET A 112 -6.01 5.39 3.51
C MET A 112 -5.13 5.42 4.75
N ALA A 113 -4.41 4.34 5.04
CA ALA A 113 -3.48 4.29 6.17
C ALA A 113 -2.34 5.30 6.01
N ASP A 114 -1.74 5.41 4.82
CA ASP A 114 -0.67 6.37 4.51
C ASP A 114 -1.14 7.82 4.64
N ILE A 115 -2.33 8.14 4.13
CA ILE A 115 -2.95 9.47 4.28
C ILE A 115 -3.18 9.80 5.76
N VAL A 116 -3.75 8.86 6.53
CA VAL A 116 -4.03 9.07 7.96
C VAL A 116 -2.72 9.27 8.72
N ASP A 117 -1.69 8.47 8.48
CA ASP A 117 -0.38 8.62 9.12
C ASP A 117 0.24 9.99 8.82
N SER A 118 0.27 10.37 7.55
CA SER A 118 0.77 11.69 7.11
C SER A 118 0.02 12.85 7.77
N GLN A 119 -1.30 12.76 7.91
CA GLN A 119 -2.12 13.77 8.58
C GLN A 119 -1.85 13.82 10.09
N ILE A 120 -1.69 12.68 10.75
CA ILE A 120 -1.38 12.59 12.18
C ILE A 120 0.01 13.18 12.46
N VAL A 121 1.03 12.80 11.68
CA VAL A 121 2.38 13.37 11.81
C VAL A 121 2.33 14.88 11.66
N ASN A 122 1.64 15.38 10.62
CA ASN A 122 1.47 16.81 10.40
C ASN A 122 0.78 17.52 11.59
N ALA A 123 -0.29 16.95 12.13
CA ALA A 123 -1.00 17.52 13.29
C ALA A 123 -0.10 17.57 14.54
N ILE A 124 0.69 16.52 14.78
CA ILE A 124 1.61 16.44 15.93
C ILE A 124 2.76 17.43 15.77
N GLU A 125 3.42 17.46 14.62
CA GLU A 125 4.61 18.29 14.39
C GLU A 125 4.27 19.79 14.30
N ASN A 126 3.11 20.12 13.73
CA ASN A 126 2.64 21.50 13.59
C ASN A 126 1.71 21.97 14.72
N LYS A 127 1.43 21.12 15.72
CA LYS A 127 0.59 21.41 16.90
C LYS A 127 -0.79 21.97 16.54
N ILE A 128 -1.44 21.37 15.55
CA ILE A 128 -2.79 21.72 15.09
C ILE A 128 -3.82 20.95 15.92
#